data_AF-A0A3B1DPK7-F1
#
_entry.id   AF-A0A3B1DPK7-F1
#
_cell.length_a   1.000
_cell.length_b   1.000
_cell.length_c   1.000
_cell.angle_alpha   90.00
_cell.angle_beta   90.00
_cell.angle_gamma   90.00
#
_symmetry.space_group_name_H-M   'P 1'
#
loop_
_entity.id
_entity.type
_entity.pdbx_description
1 polymer ?
#
loop_
_entity_poly.entity_id
_entity_poly.type
_entity_poly.pdbx_seq_one_letter_code
_entity_poly.pdbx_strand_id
1 'polypeptide(L)'
;SGIMYECVTNNVDFLLAGSIRDDGPLPDVITDVIEAQREMRKKLEGVTFALMIATTLHSIAVGNLLPAKVKVVCVDINPATVTKLADRGTFQTIGLVTDVEPFMRVLVDELGTSNT
;
A
#
# COMPACT_ATOMS: atom_id res chain seq x y z
N SER A 1 -1.28 12.76 -16.76
CA SER A 1 -1.07 13.07 -15.33
C SER A 1 -1.88 12.12 -14.48
N GLY A 2 -1.46 11.90 -13.22
CA GLY A 2 -2.10 10.97 -12.27
C GLY A 2 -1.21 9.78 -11.92
N ILE A 3 -1.56 9.04 -10.87
CA ILE A 3 -0.70 8.01 -10.27
C ILE A 3 -0.24 6.97 -11.30
N MET A 4 -1.17 6.36 -12.05
CA MET A 4 -0.81 5.35 -13.05
C MET A 4 0.02 5.91 -14.20
N TYR A 5 -0.28 7.14 -14.64
CA TYR A 5 0.51 7.82 -15.67
C TYR A 5 1.96 8.03 -15.20
N GLU A 6 2.16 8.50 -13.97
CA GLU A 6 3.49 8.69 -13.40
C GLU A 6 4.21 7.36 -13.19
N CYS A 7 3.52 6.30 -12.76
CA CYS A 7 4.12 4.97 -12.62
C CYS A 7 4.66 4.45 -13.96
N VAL A 8 3.87 4.54 -15.04
CA VAL A 8 4.30 4.11 -16.37
C VAL A 8 5.45 4.99 -16.88
N THR A 9 5.32 6.32 -16.76
CA THR A 9 6.32 7.27 -17.28
C THR A 9 7.68 7.12 -16.59
N ASN A 10 7.67 6.81 -15.29
CA ASN A 10 8.89 6.70 -14.48
C ASN A 10 9.32 5.25 -14.22
N ASN A 11 8.74 4.26 -14.92
CA ASN A 11 9.01 2.83 -14.73
C ASN A 11 8.90 2.38 -13.26
N VAL A 12 7.91 2.88 -12.54
CA VAL A 12 7.59 2.42 -11.18
C VAL A 12 6.80 1.12 -11.30
N ASP A 13 7.34 0.05 -10.72
CA ASP A 13 6.66 -1.23 -10.63
C ASP A 13 5.34 -1.12 -9.86
N PHE A 14 4.25 -1.59 -10.47
CA PHE A 14 2.95 -1.71 -9.82
C PHE A 14 2.38 -3.12 -9.98
N LEU A 15 1.37 -3.43 -9.17
CA LEU A 15 0.59 -4.66 -9.23
C LEU A 15 -0.86 -4.31 -8.92
N LEU A 16 -1.77 -4.71 -9.81
CA LEU A 16 -3.20 -4.56 -9.62
C LEU A 16 -3.79 -5.93 -9.32
N ALA A 17 -4.14 -6.18 -8.06
CA ALA A 17 -4.79 -7.42 -7.66
C ALA A 17 -6.30 -7.27 -7.76
N GLY A 18 -6.94 -8.21 -8.45
CA GLY A 18 -8.37 -8.18 -8.65
C GLY A 18 -9.16 -8.49 -7.39
N SER A 19 -10.41 -8.05 -7.39
CA SER A 19 -11.39 -8.36 -6.34
C SER A 19 -12.73 -8.79 -6.94
N ILE A 20 -13.55 -9.47 -6.13
CA ILE A 20 -14.91 -9.88 -6.54
C ILE A 20 -15.85 -8.70 -6.85
N ARG A 21 -15.42 -7.46 -6.59
CA ARG A 21 -16.21 -6.24 -6.81
C ARG A 21 -15.76 -5.49 -8.06
N ASP A 22 -14.80 -6.03 -8.81
CA ASP A 22 -14.25 -5.34 -9.96
C ASP A 22 -15.25 -5.35 -11.12
N ASP A 23 -15.51 -4.17 -11.68
CA ASP A 23 -16.35 -4.01 -12.87
C ASP A 23 -15.50 -4.10 -14.13
N GLY A 24 -15.49 -5.28 -14.78
CA GLY A 24 -14.83 -5.50 -16.08
C GLY A 24 -13.38 -4.99 -16.09
N PRO A 25 -12.51 -5.51 -15.21
CA PRO A 25 -11.27 -4.86 -14.79
C PRO A 25 -10.33 -4.52 -15.96
N LEU A 26 -9.44 -3.55 -15.73
CA LEU A 26 -8.38 -3.22 -16.69
C LEU A 26 -7.58 -4.48 -17.06
N PRO A 27 -7.05 -4.57 -18.30
CA PRO A 27 -6.28 -5.74 -18.74
C PRO A 27 -5.11 -6.11 -17.82
N ASP A 28 -4.51 -5.12 -17.15
CA ASP A 28 -3.37 -5.27 -16.24
C ASP A 28 -3.74 -5.87 -14.87
N VAL A 29 -5.03 -6.05 -14.57
CA VAL A 29 -5.50 -6.61 -13.29
C VAL A 29 -5.30 -8.12 -13.28
N ILE A 30 -4.59 -8.61 -12.26
CA ILE A 30 -4.45 -10.04 -11.99
C ILE A 30 -5.71 -10.51 -11.26
N THR A 31 -6.64 -11.13 -11.99
CA THR A 31 -7.92 -11.62 -11.44
C THR A 31 -7.78 -12.91 -10.63
N ASP A 32 -6.74 -13.71 -10.89
CA ASP A 32 -6.42 -14.88 -10.07
C ASP A 32 -5.74 -14.45 -8.77
N VAL A 33 -6.44 -14.65 -7.65
CA VAL A 33 -5.96 -14.21 -6.32
C VAL A 33 -4.68 -14.93 -5.86
N ILE A 34 -4.46 -16.17 -6.28
CA ILE A 34 -3.26 -16.93 -5.93
C ILE A 34 -2.07 -16.43 -6.73
N GLU A 35 -2.28 -16.13 -8.02
CA GLU A 35 -1.26 -15.48 -8.84
C GLU A 35 -0.94 -14.07 -8.33
N ALA A 36 -1.96 -13.27 -8.01
CA ALA A 36 -1.76 -11.93 -7.46
C ALA A 36 -0.94 -11.97 -6.17
N GLN A 37 -1.22 -12.91 -5.26
CA GLN A 37 -0.43 -13.08 -4.03
C GLN A 37 1.02 -13.52 -4.32
N ARG A 38 1.23 -14.39 -5.31
CA ARG A 38 2.57 -14.84 -5.71
C ARG A 38 3.39 -13.67 -6.24
N GLU A 39 2.80 -12.85 -7.11
CA GLU A 39 3.44 -11.65 -7.65
C GLU A 39 3.66 -10.57 -6.58
N MET A 40 2.72 -10.38 -5.64
CA MET A 40 2.95 -9.54 -4.46
C MET A 40 4.19 -9.99 -3.69
N ARG A 41 4.31 -11.29 -3.39
CA ARG A 41 5.46 -11.81 -2.64
C ARG A 41 6.78 -11.55 -3.36
N LYS A 42 6.84 -11.74 -4.68
CA LYS A 42 8.05 -11.45 -5.48
C LYS A 42 8.42 -9.98 -5.40
N LYS A 43 7.44 -9.07 -5.60
CA LYS A 43 7.66 -7.62 -5.58
C LYS A 43 8.05 -7.07 -4.20
N LEU A 44 7.75 -7.79 -3.12
CA LEU A 44 8.13 -7.40 -1.76
C LEU A 44 9.57 -7.81 -1.38
N GLU A 45 10.29 -8.54 -2.24
CA GLU A 45 11.69 -8.87 -1.99
C GLU A 45 12.57 -7.62 -1.92
N GLY A 46 13.37 -7.49 -0.87
CA GLY A 46 14.24 -6.33 -0.66
C GLY A 46 13.55 -5.07 -0.11
N VAL A 47 12.22 -5.06 0.03
CA VAL A 47 11.49 -3.94 0.63
C VAL A 47 11.92 -3.75 2.10
N THR A 48 12.26 -2.52 2.47
CA THR A 48 12.68 -2.14 3.83
C THR A 48 11.68 -1.23 4.55
N PHE A 49 10.76 -0.64 3.79
CA PHE A 49 9.72 0.25 4.27
C PHE A 49 8.43 0.06 3.44
N ALA A 50 7.28 0.01 4.10
CA ALA A 50 5.98 -0.06 3.46
C ALA A 50 5.04 1.04 3.98
N LEU A 51 4.51 1.85 3.07
CA LEU A 51 3.48 2.84 3.35
C LEU A 51 2.12 2.30 2.88
N MET A 52 1.23 2.04 3.84
CA MET A 52 -0.09 1.46 3.63
C MET A 52 -1.15 2.55 3.77
N ILE A 53 -1.90 2.80 2.68
CA ILE A 53 -2.76 3.97 2.57
C ILE A 53 -4.21 3.57 2.30
N ALA A 54 -5.11 3.89 3.23
CA ALA A 54 -6.57 3.84 3.10
C ALA A 54 -7.14 2.55 2.47
N THR A 55 -6.58 1.40 2.82
CA THR A 55 -7.04 0.10 2.31
C THR A 55 -6.85 -1.00 3.35
N THR A 56 -7.94 -1.63 3.80
CA THR A 56 -7.83 -2.73 4.77
C THR A 56 -7.30 -4.01 4.12
N LEU A 57 -7.87 -4.42 2.97
CA LEU A 57 -7.62 -5.73 2.39
C LEU A 57 -6.17 -5.87 1.89
N HIS A 58 -5.72 -4.90 1.08
CA HIS A 58 -4.37 -4.93 0.53
C HIS A 58 -3.30 -4.73 1.61
N SER A 59 -3.54 -3.84 2.58
CA SER A 59 -2.58 -3.63 3.69
C SER A 59 -2.40 -4.89 4.52
N ILE A 60 -3.49 -5.60 4.83
CA ILE A 60 -3.42 -6.89 5.55
C ILE A 60 -2.70 -7.96 4.70
N ALA A 61 -3.00 -8.04 3.40
CA ALA A 61 -2.35 -8.99 2.51
C ALA A 61 -0.83 -8.75 2.41
N VAL A 62 -0.42 -7.49 2.22
CA VAL A 62 1.00 -7.09 2.20
C VAL A 62 1.66 -7.32 3.55
N GLY A 63 1.03 -6.90 4.65
CA GLY A 63 1.55 -7.10 6.01
C GLY A 63 1.81 -8.56 6.35
N ASN A 64 1.00 -9.49 5.83
CA ASN A 64 1.21 -10.93 6.00
C ASN A 64 2.41 -11.51 5.23
N LEU A 65 2.83 -10.83 4.16
CA LEU A 65 3.92 -11.27 3.30
C LEU A 65 5.25 -10.60 3.67
N LEU A 66 5.19 -9.47 4.38
CA LEU A 66 6.37 -8.73 4.80
C LEU A 66 7.12 -9.44 5.93
N PRO A 67 8.47 -9.50 5.86
CA PRO A 67 9.29 -9.90 7.00
C PRO A 67 9.14 -8.91 8.17
N ALA A 68 9.22 -9.41 9.41
CA ALA A 68 9.05 -8.60 10.63
C ALA A 68 10.04 -7.42 10.80
N LYS A 69 11.16 -7.43 10.05
CA LYS A 69 12.16 -6.35 10.03
C LYS A 69 11.78 -5.13 9.20
N VAL A 70 10.70 -5.21 8.43
CA VAL A 70 10.26 -4.12 7.55
C VAL A 70 9.52 -3.09 8.38
N LYS A 71 9.89 -1.82 8.22
CA LYS A 71 9.18 -0.70 8.84
C LYS A 71 7.86 -0.48 8.12
N VAL A 72 6.76 -0.39 8.85
CA VAL A 72 5.44 -0.23 8.26
C VAL A 72 4.79 1.03 8.81
N VAL A 73 4.22 1.84 7.93
CA VAL A 73 3.35 2.96 8.31
C VAL A 73 1.98 2.69 7.71
N CYS A 74 0.94 2.63 8.55
CA CYS A 74 -0.43 2.47 8.12
C CYS A 74 -1.23 3.73 8.41
N VAL A 75 -1.85 4.30 7.38
CA VAL A 75 -2.72 5.48 7.46
C VAL A 75 -4.12 5.10 7.00
N ASP A 76 -5.07 5.12 7.92
CA ASP A 76 -6.47 4.80 7.64
C ASP A 76 -7.37 5.57 8.60
N ILE A 77 -8.51 6.08 8.13
CA ILE A 77 -9.49 6.77 8.97
C ILE A 77 -10.20 5.79 9.91
N ASN A 78 -10.25 4.51 9.55
CA ASN A 78 -10.87 3.46 10.34
C ASN A 78 -9.86 2.88 11.36
N PRO A 79 -10.07 3.10 12.66
CA PRO A 79 -9.17 2.58 13.69
C PRO A 79 -9.09 1.05 13.66
N ALA A 80 -10.14 0.35 13.23
CA ALA A 80 -10.13 -1.11 13.16
C ALA A 80 -9.14 -1.65 12.12
N THR A 81 -8.86 -0.92 11.03
CA THR A 81 -7.79 -1.31 10.09
C THR A 81 -6.44 -1.22 10.78
N VAL A 82 -6.19 -0.09 11.44
CA VAL A 82 -4.91 0.22 12.10
C VAL A 82 -4.62 -0.79 13.22
N THR A 83 -5.60 -1.08 14.08
CA THR A 83 -5.46 -2.09 15.15
C THR A 83 -5.14 -3.47 14.58
N LYS A 84 -5.85 -3.92 13.55
CA LYS A 84 -5.60 -5.24 12.93
C LYS A 84 -4.20 -5.41 12.36
N LEU A 85 -3.56 -4.32 11.93
CA LEU A 85 -2.19 -4.34 11.42
C LEU A 85 -1.16 -4.24 12.55
N ALA A 86 -1.43 -3.44 13.57
CA ALA A 86 -0.59 -3.33 14.75
C ALA A 86 -0.48 -4.67 15.51
N ASP A 87 -1.59 -5.42 15.62
CA ASP A 87 -1.64 -6.69 16.36
C ASP A 87 -0.85 -7.83 15.70
N ARG A 88 -0.44 -7.68 14.42
CA ARG A 88 0.25 -8.75 13.67
C ARG A 88 1.76 -8.82 13.90
N GLY A 89 2.23 -8.35 15.05
CA GLY A 89 3.59 -8.64 15.54
C GLY A 89 4.72 -7.93 14.79
N THR A 90 4.40 -6.96 13.94
CA THR A 90 5.43 -6.07 13.38
C THR A 90 5.75 -5.03 14.45
N PHE A 91 6.78 -5.28 15.26
CA PHE A 91 7.27 -4.35 16.30
C PHE A 91 7.65 -2.96 15.74
N GLN A 92 7.61 -2.77 14.42
CA GLN A 92 7.94 -1.54 13.71
C GLN A 92 6.75 -0.96 12.91
N THR A 93 5.49 -1.31 13.23
CA THR A 93 4.32 -0.67 12.62
C THR A 93 3.94 0.62 13.36
N ILE A 94 3.89 1.72 12.63
CA ILE A 94 3.33 3.00 13.07
C ILE A 94 1.92 3.10 12.47
N GLY A 95 0.91 3.19 13.33
CA GLY A 95 -0.48 3.35 12.92
C GLY A 95 -0.97 4.78 13.11
N LEU A 96 -1.54 5.39 12.07
CA LEU A 96 -2.12 6.73 12.09
C LEU A 96 -3.59 6.66 11.74
N VAL A 97 -4.44 7.02 12.71
CA VAL A 97 -5.90 7.13 12.51
C VAL A 97 -6.21 8.56 12.07
N THR A 98 -6.23 8.80 10.76
CA THR A 98 -6.46 10.11 10.15
C THR A 98 -7.02 9.97 8.74
N ASP A 99 -7.59 11.05 8.22
CA ASP A 99 -7.86 11.16 6.79
C ASP A 99 -6.53 11.14 6.00
N VAL A 100 -6.53 10.40 4.89
CA VAL A 100 -5.40 10.20 3.99
C VAL A 100 -5.06 11.46 3.22
N GLU A 101 -6.06 12.23 2.79
CA GLU A 101 -5.83 13.39 1.93
C GLU A 101 -4.96 14.47 2.62
N PRO A 102 -5.30 14.95 3.83
CA PRO A 102 -4.48 15.93 4.52
C PRO A 102 -3.13 15.34 4.96
N PHE A 103 -3.08 14.04 5.29
CA PHE A 103 -1.81 13.36 5.58
C PHE A 103 -0.85 13.44 4.39
N MET A 104 -1.33 13.12 3.17
CA MET A 104 -0.52 13.14 1.97
C MET A 104 -0.04 14.56 1.61
N ARG A 105 -0.88 15.59 1.80
CA ARG A 105 -0.47 16.98 1.60
C ARG A 105 0.69 17.37 2.50
N VAL A 106 0.55 17.15 3.80
CA VAL A 106 1.60 17.45 4.78
C VAL A 106 2.86 16.66 4.48
N LEU A 107 2.74 15.37 4.12
CA LEU A 107 3.90 14.56 3.76
C LEU A 107 4.65 15.11 2.54
N VAL A 108 3.93 15.56 1.51
CA VAL A 108 4.53 16.18 0.30
C VAL A 108 5.23 17.50 0.64
N ASP A 109 4.64 18.31 1.50
CA ASP A 109 5.23 19.57 2.00
C ASP A 109 6.52 19.30 2.79
N GLU A 110 6.51 18.35 3.71
CA GLU A 110 7.67 17.97 4.53
C GLU A 110 8.81 17.32 3.70
N LEU A 111 8.48 16.66 2.59
CA LEU A 111 9.48 16.13 1.65
C LEU A 111 10.12 17.24 0.80
N GLY A 112 9.66 18.49 0.87
CA GLY A 112 10.14 19.60 0.06
C GLY A 112 9.82 19.44 -1.42
N THR A 113 8.83 18.62 -1.76
CA THR A 113 8.40 18.34 -3.14
C THR A 113 7.28 19.28 -3.62
N SER A 114 6.81 20.16 -2.74
CA SER A 114 5.90 21.25 -3.08
C SER A 114 6.66 22.25 -3.95
N ASN A 115 6.44 22.15 -5.26
CA ASN A 115 6.96 23.07 -6.25
C ASN A 115 6.80 24.52 -5.78
N THR A 116 7.92 25.23 -5.72
CA THR A 116 7.96 26.66 -6.03
C THR A 116 7.60 26.86 -7.50
#